data_AF-A0AAD7XTT3-F1
#
_entry.id   AF-A0AAD7XTT3-F1
#
_cell.length_a   1.000
_cell.length_b   1.000
_cell.length_c   1.000
_cell.angle_alpha   90.00
_cell.angle_beta   90.00
_cell.angle_gamma   90.00
#
_symmetry.space_group_name_H-M   'P 1'
#
loop_
_entity.id
_entity.type
_entity.pdbx_description
1 polymer ?
#
loop_
_entity_poly.entity_id
_entity_poly.type
_entity_poly.pdbx_seq_one_letter_code
_entity_poly.pdbx_strand_id
1 'polypeptide(L)'
;MTTTSCCKSSSSIASRYVDELFGKWLGREDAPMQVEEWQKGTATDFLEARSYLLKQRPTISPVHPRKPLPRLRRRSASVCDDEELVARWRAALCISGEDEGLELASFAPLASEFCELPVVAGPLIFLKLAKKNNGRFVCLGDFLDFWRDLKKLKKKSHRLFEIIVSKSRGISREDLDPLLKYVVSTHPGLAFLEEHLEFQLKYSQTVVTRIFYRINLSRTGFVSRRELAKANPCLVEALFRLESTDDVNAEVSYFSYEHFYVLYCCFWDLDSDKDGKLHRLDVLKYGGHRLSRAIVDRIFSFKDHLSYPDFVYFMLSEEDKTTEASLRYWFDAVDLDGDGIISKHDARHFYDIQAQRMECLGHEVVPLDDVLCQMADLLEVKTLRLSITHFLDKIRVSGVFFDALFSLDKFVAFEQRDPFAERLKRDDPFDTDWDRFAAAEYARLADDDDDPAASAAASASAEGETNYGGISS
;
A
#
# COMPACT_ATOMS: atom_id res chain seq x y z
N MET A 1 12.75 -42.76 19.76
CA MET A 1 11.66 -42.85 18.76
C MET A 1 10.78 -41.63 18.93
N THR A 2 10.45 -40.98 17.80
CA THR A 2 9.41 -39.94 17.56
C THR A 2 9.55 -38.63 18.37
N THR A 3 9.63 -37.42 17.79
CA THR A 3 9.08 -36.86 16.56
C THR A 3 9.96 -35.71 16.02
N THR A 4 10.38 -35.80 14.75
CA THR A 4 10.92 -34.67 13.97
C THR A 4 10.35 -34.79 12.57
N SER A 5 9.20 -34.19 12.34
CA SER A 5 8.52 -34.20 11.04
C SER A 5 7.42 -33.14 11.04
N CYS A 6 7.74 -31.92 10.59
CA CYS A 6 6.74 -31.03 9.98
C CYS A 6 7.33 -29.87 9.14
N CYS A 7 8.63 -29.54 9.23
CA CYS A 7 9.17 -28.37 8.51
C CYS A 7 9.88 -28.64 7.18
N LYS A 8 9.74 -29.82 6.55
CA LYS A 8 10.49 -30.17 5.32
C LYS A 8 9.67 -30.15 4.02
N SER A 9 8.35 -30.03 4.07
CA SER A 9 7.52 -30.06 2.85
C SER A 9 7.29 -28.67 2.23
N SER A 10 7.29 -27.60 3.01
CA SER A 10 7.02 -26.23 2.54
C SER A 10 8.20 -25.60 1.78
N SER A 11 9.45 -26.01 2.04
CA SER A 11 10.63 -25.39 1.41
C SER A 11 10.90 -25.89 -0.02
N SER A 12 10.38 -27.06 -0.39
CA SER A 12 10.63 -27.70 -1.69
C SER A 12 9.75 -27.11 -2.81
N ILE A 13 8.52 -26.70 -2.48
CA ILE A 13 7.58 -26.11 -3.45
C ILE A 13 7.94 -24.65 -3.71
N ALA A 14 8.24 -23.88 -2.65
CA ALA A 14 8.72 -22.50 -2.78
C ALA A 14 10.04 -22.40 -3.55
N SER A 15 10.99 -23.33 -3.35
CA SER A 15 12.25 -23.35 -4.12
C SER A 15 12.00 -23.57 -5.61
N ARG A 16 11.21 -24.58 -5.99
CA ARG A 16 10.93 -24.86 -7.41
C ARG A 16 10.22 -23.72 -8.13
N TYR A 17 9.27 -23.06 -7.46
CA TYR A 17 8.48 -21.98 -8.06
C TYR A 17 9.29 -20.69 -8.19
N VAL A 18 10.13 -20.39 -7.19
CA VAL A 18 11.07 -19.27 -7.22
C VAL A 18 12.12 -19.52 -8.32
N ASP A 19 12.65 -20.74 -8.47
CA ASP A 19 13.61 -21.07 -9.52
C ASP A 19 12.98 -20.98 -10.93
N GLU A 20 11.71 -21.37 -11.11
CA GLU A 20 11.02 -21.30 -12.42
C GLU A 20 10.58 -19.87 -12.80
N LEU A 21 10.07 -19.09 -11.84
CA LEU A 21 9.70 -17.68 -12.04
C LEU A 21 10.93 -16.80 -12.26
N PHE A 22 11.99 -17.01 -11.46
CA PHE A 22 13.24 -16.26 -11.59
C PHE A 22 14.03 -16.72 -12.83
N GLY A 23 13.99 -18.01 -13.18
CA GLY A 23 14.55 -18.53 -14.43
C GLY A 23 13.88 -17.95 -15.68
N LYS A 24 12.55 -17.79 -15.69
CA LYS A 24 11.81 -17.09 -16.76
C LYS A 24 12.12 -15.59 -16.82
N TRP A 25 12.45 -14.97 -15.69
CA TRP A 25 12.82 -13.55 -15.61
C TRP A 25 14.24 -13.27 -16.12
N LEU A 26 15.20 -14.13 -15.77
CA LEU A 26 16.58 -14.05 -16.24
C LEU A 26 16.71 -14.29 -17.76
N GLY A 27 15.70 -14.91 -18.39
CA GLY A 27 15.62 -15.13 -19.84
C GLY A 27 14.86 -14.05 -20.63
N ARG A 28 14.23 -13.06 -19.98
CA ARG A 28 13.58 -11.92 -20.67
C ARG A 28 14.35 -10.64 -20.42
N GLU A 29 15.33 -10.37 -21.28
CA GLU A 29 15.72 -8.99 -21.54
C GLU A 29 14.52 -8.28 -22.21
N ASP A 30 14.14 -7.10 -21.73
CA ASP A 30 13.29 -6.13 -22.42
C ASP A 30 11.77 -6.38 -22.55
N ALA A 31 11.07 -6.62 -21.43
CA ALA A 31 9.64 -6.28 -21.37
C ALA A 31 9.35 -5.41 -20.14
N PRO A 32 9.32 -4.06 -20.28
CA PRO A 32 8.65 -3.24 -19.26
C PRO A 32 7.23 -3.76 -19.08
N MET A 33 6.73 -3.75 -17.85
CA MET A 33 5.34 -4.09 -17.54
C MET A 33 4.45 -3.07 -18.25
N GLN A 34 4.01 -3.38 -19.46
CA GLN A 34 3.11 -2.51 -20.21
C GLN A 34 1.73 -2.59 -19.56
N VAL A 35 1.40 -1.52 -18.84
CA VAL A 35 0.16 -1.33 -18.06
C VAL A 35 -1.09 -1.24 -18.96
N GLU A 36 -0.93 -1.06 -20.28
CA GLU A 36 -2.00 -0.61 -21.18
C GLU A 36 -2.86 -1.74 -21.82
N GLU A 37 -2.44 -3.01 -21.82
CA GLU A 37 -3.17 -4.05 -22.60
C GLU A 37 -4.14 -4.95 -21.82
N TRP A 38 -4.15 -4.90 -20.48
CA TRP A 38 -4.79 -5.93 -19.64
C TRP A 38 -6.11 -5.51 -18.98
N GLN A 39 -6.64 -4.34 -19.33
CA GLN A 39 -7.94 -3.83 -18.85
C GLN A 39 -9.16 -4.60 -19.42
N LYS A 40 -8.97 -5.83 -19.92
CA LYS A 40 -9.99 -6.61 -20.62
C LYS A 40 -10.52 -7.80 -19.80
N GLY A 41 -10.45 -7.74 -18.47
CA GLY A 41 -11.24 -8.65 -17.63
C GLY A 41 -12.73 -8.30 -17.84
N THR A 42 -13.58 -9.29 -18.13
CA THR A 42 -15.01 -9.02 -18.21
C THR A 42 -15.57 -8.80 -16.81
N ALA A 43 -16.64 -8.02 -16.66
CA ALA A 43 -17.23 -7.78 -15.34
C ALA A 43 -17.67 -9.07 -14.63
N THR A 44 -18.02 -10.10 -15.42
CA THR A 44 -18.28 -11.47 -14.98
C THR A 44 -17.05 -12.15 -14.37
N ASP A 45 -15.88 -12.03 -15.01
CA ASP A 45 -14.63 -12.63 -14.50
C ASP A 45 -14.25 -12.03 -13.14
N PHE A 46 -14.46 -10.71 -12.97
CA PHE A 46 -14.20 -10.04 -11.69
C PHE A 46 -15.17 -10.49 -10.60
N LEU A 47 -16.49 -10.54 -10.85
CA LEU A 47 -17.48 -10.93 -9.83
C LEU A 47 -17.31 -12.39 -9.40
N GLU A 48 -17.03 -13.29 -10.36
CA GLU A 48 -16.75 -14.69 -10.07
C GLU A 48 -15.45 -14.85 -9.25
N ALA A 49 -14.38 -14.17 -9.68
CA ALA A 49 -13.13 -14.16 -8.92
C ALA A 49 -13.29 -13.49 -7.55
N ARG A 50 -14.05 -12.40 -7.44
CA ARG A 50 -14.36 -11.72 -6.18
C ARG A 50 -15.05 -12.66 -5.21
N SER A 51 -16.11 -13.35 -5.65
CA SER A 51 -16.82 -14.34 -4.83
C SER A 51 -15.90 -15.51 -4.43
N TYR A 52 -15.06 -15.98 -5.36
CA TYR A 52 -14.11 -17.05 -5.09
C TYR A 52 -13.06 -16.64 -4.05
N LEU A 53 -12.46 -15.46 -4.21
CA LEU A 53 -11.42 -14.94 -3.31
C LEU A 53 -11.94 -14.66 -1.90
N LEU A 54 -13.20 -14.24 -1.77
CA LEU A 54 -13.85 -14.13 -0.45
C LEU A 54 -14.12 -15.50 0.19
N LYS A 55 -14.46 -16.52 -0.60
CA LYS A 55 -14.68 -17.88 -0.08
C LYS A 55 -13.39 -18.58 0.33
N GLN A 56 -12.29 -18.31 -0.37
CA GLN A 56 -10.96 -18.87 -0.09
C GLN A 56 -10.14 -18.04 0.91
N ARG A 57 -10.75 -17.00 1.50
CA ARG A 57 -10.03 -16.09 2.39
C ARG A 57 -9.48 -16.82 3.62
N PRO A 58 -8.29 -16.44 4.11
CA PRO A 58 -7.83 -16.88 5.42
C PRO A 58 -8.89 -16.56 6.49
N THR A 59 -9.13 -17.46 7.44
CA THR A 59 -10.05 -17.21 8.54
C THR A 59 -9.63 -15.94 9.28
N ILE A 60 -10.51 -14.93 9.29
CA ILE A 60 -10.34 -13.67 10.00
C ILE A 60 -10.00 -14.02 11.44
N SER A 61 -8.75 -13.79 11.83
CA SER A 61 -8.40 -13.88 13.23
C SER A 61 -8.81 -12.56 13.90
N PRO A 62 -9.38 -12.59 15.12
CA PRO A 62 -9.84 -11.39 15.80
C PRO A 62 -8.71 -10.36 15.87
N VAL A 63 -9.06 -9.07 15.72
CA VAL A 63 -8.10 -7.98 15.48
C VAL A 63 -6.83 -8.17 16.29
N HIS A 64 -5.71 -8.35 15.58
CA HIS A 64 -4.45 -8.69 16.21
C HIS A 64 -3.85 -7.43 16.84
N PRO A 65 -3.79 -7.33 18.19
CA PRO A 65 -2.92 -6.33 18.79
C PRO A 65 -1.52 -6.60 18.26
N ARG A 66 -0.83 -5.57 17.75
CA ARG A 66 0.55 -5.69 17.25
C ARG A 66 1.38 -6.42 18.31
N LYS A 67 1.71 -7.69 18.06
CA LYS A 67 2.65 -8.39 18.91
C LYS A 67 3.96 -7.63 18.78
N PRO A 68 4.60 -7.21 19.88
CA PRO A 68 5.93 -6.64 19.78
C PRO A 68 6.78 -7.65 19.02
N LEU A 69 7.48 -7.17 17.98
CA LEU A 69 8.43 -7.99 17.23
C LEU A 69 9.22 -8.83 18.25
N PRO A 70 9.32 -10.16 18.06
CA PRO A 70 10.21 -10.96 18.89
C PRO A 70 11.51 -10.20 18.94
N ARG A 71 12.02 -9.89 20.15
CA ARG A 71 13.30 -9.20 20.28
C ARG A 71 14.28 -10.03 19.47
N LEU A 72 14.63 -9.55 18.27
CA LEU A 72 15.63 -10.17 17.41
C LEU A 72 16.80 -10.36 18.34
N ARG A 73 17.07 -11.63 18.66
CA ARG A 73 18.01 -12.00 19.71
C ARG A 73 19.27 -11.23 19.33
N ARG A 74 19.66 -10.25 20.16
CA ARG A 74 20.94 -9.56 20.02
C ARG A 74 21.97 -10.67 20.24
N ARG A 75 22.28 -11.45 19.21
CA ARG A 75 23.60 -12.04 19.09
C ARG A 75 24.51 -10.83 19.21
N SER A 76 25.34 -10.83 20.24
CA SER A 76 26.48 -9.92 20.29
C SER A 76 27.12 -9.97 18.91
N ALA A 77 26.99 -8.89 18.15
CA ALA A 77 27.51 -8.84 16.80
C ALA A 77 29.03 -8.85 16.92
N SER A 78 29.63 -10.04 16.98
CA SER A 78 30.88 -10.23 16.27
C SER A 78 30.52 -9.90 14.83
N VAL A 79 31.09 -8.82 14.31
CA VAL A 79 31.03 -8.52 12.88
C VAL A 79 31.39 -9.83 12.20
N CYS A 80 30.44 -10.41 11.46
CA CYS A 80 30.67 -11.65 10.75
C CYS A 80 31.82 -11.40 9.78
N ASP A 81 32.98 -11.97 10.09
CA ASP A 81 34.21 -11.66 9.37
C ASP A 81 34.17 -12.36 8.01
N ASP A 82 34.94 -11.85 7.06
CA ASP A 82 35.04 -12.43 5.71
C ASP A 82 35.41 -13.94 5.80
N GLU A 83 36.15 -14.35 6.84
CA GLU A 83 36.47 -15.75 7.12
C GLU A 83 35.25 -16.63 7.44
N GLU A 84 34.30 -16.13 8.25
CA GLU A 84 33.08 -16.86 8.59
C GLU A 84 32.20 -17.01 7.35
N LEU A 85 32.13 -15.96 6.52
CA LEU A 85 31.41 -16.01 5.25
C LEU A 85 32.00 -17.07 4.31
N VAL A 86 33.33 -17.07 4.14
CA VAL A 86 34.03 -18.04 3.29
C VAL A 86 33.82 -19.47 3.82
N ALA A 87 33.89 -19.69 5.13
CA ALA A 87 33.68 -21.01 5.72
C ALA A 87 32.26 -21.53 5.47
N ARG A 88 31.24 -20.69 5.72
CA ARG A 88 29.83 -21.06 5.49
C ARG A 88 29.50 -21.23 4.01
N TRP A 89 30.11 -20.44 3.14
CA TRP A 89 30.00 -20.60 1.70
C TRP A 89 30.54 -21.95 1.23
N ARG A 90 31.75 -22.33 1.66
CA ARG A 90 32.35 -23.63 1.34
C ARG A 90 31.48 -24.79 1.82
N ALA A 91 30.91 -24.67 3.02
CA ALA A 91 29.97 -25.67 3.52
C ALA A 91 28.72 -25.78 2.64
N ALA A 92 28.17 -24.64 2.18
CA ALA A 92 27.02 -24.63 1.28
C ALA A 92 27.33 -25.29 -0.08
N LEU A 93 28.48 -24.97 -0.70
CA LEU A 93 28.94 -25.60 -1.95
C LEU A 93 29.09 -27.12 -1.80
N CYS A 94 29.69 -27.58 -0.70
CA CYS A 94 29.84 -29.02 -0.44
C CYS A 94 28.49 -29.73 -0.28
N ILE A 95 27.46 -29.05 0.22
CA ILE A 95 26.11 -29.62 0.42
C ILE A 95 25.33 -29.63 -0.90
N SER A 96 25.44 -28.58 -1.71
CA SER A 96 24.76 -28.49 -3.00
C SER A 96 25.40 -29.36 -4.08
N GLY A 97 26.71 -29.66 -3.95
CA GLY A 97 27.47 -30.39 -4.97
C GLY A 97 27.80 -29.52 -6.20
N GLU A 98 27.77 -28.20 -6.03
CA GLU A 98 28.08 -27.23 -7.08
C GLU A 98 29.57 -26.87 -7.07
N ASP A 99 30.16 -26.72 -8.27
CA ASP A 99 31.60 -26.40 -8.42
C ASP A 99 31.87 -24.93 -8.78
N GLU A 100 30.90 -24.24 -9.38
CA GLU A 100 31.11 -22.87 -9.95
C GLU A 100 30.64 -21.75 -9.00
N GLY A 101 29.61 -22.00 -8.21
CA GLY A 101 28.99 -21.02 -7.31
C GLY A 101 27.69 -21.54 -6.72
N LEU A 102 27.00 -20.73 -5.92
CA LEU A 102 25.75 -21.12 -5.29
C LEU A 102 24.55 -20.74 -6.17
N GLU A 103 23.65 -21.70 -6.44
CA GLU A 103 22.32 -21.42 -6.99
C GLU A 103 21.40 -20.78 -5.95
N LEU A 104 20.25 -20.28 -6.41
CA LEU A 104 19.34 -19.47 -5.61
C LEU A 104 18.91 -20.15 -4.30
N ALA A 105 18.56 -21.43 -4.36
CA ALA A 105 18.10 -22.21 -3.20
C ALA A 105 19.14 -22.28 -2.07
N SER A 106 20.42 -22.43 -2.41
CA SER A 106 21.53 -22.50 -1.46
C SER A 106 22.07 -21.13 -1.06
N PHE A 107 22.00 -20.15 -1.98
CA PHE A 107 22.48 -18.79 -1.76
C PHE A 107 21.54 -17.94 -0.89
N ALA A 108 20.23 -17.95 -1.17
CA ALA A 108 19.29 -17.01 -0.57
C ALA A 108 19.25 -17.05 0.96
N PRO A 109 19.16 -18.23 1.62
CA PRO A 109 19.17 -18.29 3.08
C PRO A 109 20.47 -17.77 3.69
N LEU A 110 21.61 -18.08 3.05
CA LEU A 110 22.92 -17.60 3.47
C LEU A 110 22.98 -16.08 3.39
N ALA A 111 22.60 -15.49 2.25
CA ALA A 111 22.69 -14.05 2.02
C ALA A 111 21.80 -13.24 2.99
N SER A 112 20.55 -13.66 3.21
CA SER A 112 19.63 -12.97 4.11
C SER A 112 20.12 -12.94 5.56
N GLU A 113 20.66 -14.07 6.04
CA GLU A 113 21.19 -14.16 7.40
C GLU A 113 22.40 -13.25 7.61
N PHE A 114 23.37 -13.27 6.69
CA PHE A 114 24.56 -12.42 6.75
C PHE A 114 24.20 -10.93 6.70
N CYS A 115 23.23 -10.56 5.86
CA CYS A 115 22.82 -9.16 5.72
C CYS A 115 22.00 -8.65 6.92
N GLU A 116 21.56 -9.55 7.81
CA GLU A 116 20.62 -9.29 8.92
C GLU A 116 19.31 -8.66 8.42
N LEU A 117 18.87 -9.07 7.23
CA LEU A 117 17.68 -8.57 6.54
C LEU A 117 16.60 -9.66 6.47
N PRO A 118 15.35 -9.28 6.13
CA PRO A 118 14.29 -10.23 5.84
C PRO A 118 14.72 -11.27 4.79
N VAL A 119 14.14 -12.47 4.84
CA VAL A 119 14.44 -13.61 3.94
C VAL A 119 14.34 -13.21 2.47
N VAL A 120 13.41 -12.31 2.10
CA VAL A 120 13.29 -11.78 0.73
C VAL A 120 14.56 -11.08 0.22
N ALA A 121 15.45 -10.61 1.11
CA ALA A 121 16.69 -9.95 0.68
C ALA A 121 17.63 -10.89 -0.10
N GLY A 122 17.68 -12.16 0.26
CA GLY A 122 18.55 -13.16 -0.38
C GLY A 122 18.27 -13.32 -1.88
N PRO A 123 17.02 -13.63 -2.28
CA PRO A 123 16.63 -13.68 -3.69
C PRO A 123 16.86 -12.36 -4.44
N LEU A 124 16.65 -11.21 -3.79
CA LEU A 124 16.93 -9.91 -4.41
C LEU A 124 18.43 -9.70 -4.66
N ILE A 125 19.28 -10.09 -3.71
CA ILE A 125 20.74 -10.05 -3.87
C ILE A 125 21.16 -11.02 -4.99
N PHE A 126 20.57 -12.22 -5.04
CA PHE A 126 20.85 -13.20 -6.09
C PHE A 126 20.56 -12.62 -7.47
N LEU A 127 19.38 -12.01 -7.67
CA LEU A 127 19.03 -11.35 -8.93
C LEU A 127 20.01 -10.24 -9.33
N LYS A 128 20.64 -9.60 -8.35
CA LYS A 128 21.62 -8.55 -8.61
C LYS A 128 22.97 -9.11 -9.05
N LEU A 129 23.44 -10.17 -8.39
CA LEU A 129 24.77 -10.71 -8.58
C LEU A 129 24.84 -11.78 -9.69
N ALA A 130 23.82 -12.63 -9.81
CA ALA A 130 23.80 -13.73 -10.77
C ALA A 130 23.73 -13.26 -12.23
N LYS A 131 23.43 -11.98 -12.49
CA LYS A 131 23.47 -11.37 -13.85
C LYS A 131 24.81 -11.59 -14.56
N LYS A 132 25.92 -11.65 -13.81
CA LYS A 132 27.25 -11.92 -14.38
C LYS A 132 27.39 -13.34 -14.93
N ASN A 133 26.56 -14.27 -14.44
CA ASN A 133 26.60 -15.69 -14.77
C ASN A 133 25.29 -16.15 -15.43
N ASN A 134 24.70 -15.30 -16.30
CA ASN A 134 23.43 -15.57 -16.99
C ASN A 134 22.28 -15.98 -16.06
N GLY A 135 22.31 -15.49 -14.81
CA GLY A 135 21.30 -15.76 -13.80
C GLY A 135 21.38 -17.12 -13.10
N ARG A 136 22.39 -17.94 -13.38
CA ARG A 136 22.43 -19.33 -12.89
C ARG A 136 22.92 -19.46 -11.46
N PHE A 137 24.02 -18.79 -11.13
CA PHE A 137 24.66 -18.90 -9.82
C PHE A 137 25.41 -17.62 -9.44
N VAL A 138 25.73 -17.49 -8.15
CA VAL A 138 26.56 -16.40 -7.61
C VAL A 138 27.93 -16.95 -7.22
N CYS A 139 28.99 -16.26 -7.62
CA CYS A 139 30.36 -16.60 -7.21
C CYS A 139 30.69 -16.01 -5.83
N LEU A 140 31.53 -16.69 -5.06
CA LEU A 140 31.98 -16.22 -3.74
C LEU A 140 32.62 -14.82 -3.81
N GLY A 141 33.45 -14.56 -4.83
CA GLY A 141 34.10 -13.27 -5.02
C GLY A 141 33.10 -12.13 -5.18
N ASP A 142 32.08 -12.31 -6.03
CA ASP A 142 31.04 -11.32 -6.26
C ASP A 142 30.23 -11.02 -4.99
N PHE A 143 29.89 -12.07 -4.22
CA PHE A 143 29.18 -11.88 -2.96
C PHE A 143 30.04 -11.23 -1.88
N LEU A 144 31.34 -11.58 -1.80
CA LEU A 144 32.28 -10.96 -0.87
C LEU A 144 32.41 -9.45 -1.13
N ASP A 145 32.60 -9.06 -2.39
CA ASP A 145 32.72 -7.65 -2.74
C ASP A 145 31.43 -6.88 -2.44
N PHE A 146 30.28 -7.46 -2.80
CA PHE A 146 28.97 -6.90 -2.45
C PHE A 146 28.78 -6.77 -0.93
N TRP A 147 29.10 -7.81 -0.17
CA TRP A 147 29.00 -7.83 1.29
C TRP A 147 29.91 -6.80 1.95
N ARG A 148 31.14 -6.63 1.45
CA ARG A 148 32.10 -5.64 1.95
C ARG A 148 31.62 -4.21 1.80
N ASP A 149 30.85 -3.90 0.77
CA ASP A 149 30.23 -2.60 0.62
C ASP A 149 28.98 -2.47 1.48
N LEU A 150 28.14 -3.51 1.50
CA LEU A 150 26.90 -3.51 2.28
C LEU A 150 27.16 -3.42 3.79
N LYS A 151 28.20 -4.07 4.32
CA LYS A 151 28.57 -4.06 5.74
C LYS A 151 29.00 -2.68 6.25
N LYS A 152 29.47 -1.79 5.36
CA LYS A 152 29.78 -0.38 5.70
C LYS A 152 28.52 0.39 6.10
N LEU A 153 27.33 -0.08 5.70
CA LEU A 153 26.06 0.55 5.99
C LEU A 153 25.53 0.08 7.35
N LYS A 154 25.50 1.00 8.31
CA LYS A 154 25.08 0.72 9.70
C LYS A 154 23.58 0.44 9.85
N LYS A 155 22.72 1.06 9.03
CA LYS A 155 21.27 0.92 9.13
C LYS A 155 20.77 -0.17 8.19
N LYS A 156 19.92 -1.07 8.68
CA LYS A 156 19.25 -2.09 7.86
C LYS A 156 18.47 -1.49 6.68
N SER A 157 17.82 -0.35 6.88
CA SER A 157 17.12 0.38 5.81
C SER A 157 18.06 0.85 4.70
N HIS A 158 19.31 1.22 5.01
CA HIS A 158 20.30 1.55 3.98
C HIS A 158 20.75 0.30 3.23
N ARG A 159 20.92 -0.84 3.92
CA ARG A 159 21.25 -2.11 3.25
C ARG A 159 20.12 -2.54 2.31
N LEU A 160 18.87 -2.50 2.79
CA LEU A 160 17.69 -2.78 1.97
C LEU A 160 17.62 -1.85 0.75
N PHE A 161 17.93 -0.56 0.93
CA PHE A 161 17.98 0.40 -0.17
C PHE A 161 18.94 -0.04 -1.28
N GLU A 162 20.19 -0.37 -0.93
CA GLU A 162 21.19 -0.78 -1.93
C GLU A 162 20.86 -2.12 -2.62
N ILE A 163 20.06 -2.97 -1.98
CA ILE A 163 19.60 -4.24 -2.55
C ILE A 163 18.50 -4.01 -3.58
N ILE A 164 17.50 -3.20 -3.25
CA ILE A 164 16.33 -2.95 -4.11
C ILE A 164 16.70 -2.07 -5.31
N VAL A 165 17.50 -1.03 -5.08
CA VAL A 165 17.73 -0.01 -6.10
C VAL A 165 18.46 -0.56 -7.33
N SER A 166 17.88 -0.36 -8.52
CA SER A 166 18.51 -0.73 -9.79
C SER A 166 19.38 0.38 -10.37
N LYS A 167 19.00 1.65 -10.16
CA LYS A 167 19.66 2.86 -10.73
C LYS A 167 20.00 3.89 -9.65
N SER A 168 21.05 4.68 -9.86
CA SER A 168 21.63 5.59 -8.84
C SER A 168 20.76 6.78 -8.38
N ARG A 169 19.52 6.95 -8.88
CA ARG A 169 18.64 8.09 -8.53
C ARG A 169 17.77 7.86 -7.30
N GLY A 170 17.48 6.60 -6.95
CA GLY A 170 16.54 6.21 -5.90
C GLY A 170 15.72 4.99 -6.32
N ILE A 171 14.99 4.40 -5.40
CA ILE A 171 14.12 3.24 -5.69
C ILE A 171 12.93 3.73 -6.51
N SER A 172 12.77 3.21 -7.73
CA SER A 172 11.58 3.43 -8.55
C SER A 172 10.45 2.45 -8.19
N ARG A 173 9.29 2.57 -8.83
CA ARG A 173 8.18 1.63 -8.60
C ARG A 173 8.53 0.23 -9.08
N GLU A 174 9.18 0.15 -10.25
CA GLU A 174 9.59 -1.09 -10.92
C GLU A 174 10.69 -1.82 -10.14
N ASP A 175 11.52 -1.08 -9.39
CA ASP A 175 12.54 -1.68 -8.52
C ASP A 175 11.94 -2.57 -7.42
N LEU A 176 10.66 -2.36 -7.07
CA LEU A 176 9.95 -3.18 -6.08
C LEU A 176 9.34 -4.46 -6.68
N ASP A 177 9.23 -4.58 -7.99
CA ASP A 177 8.58 -5.74 -8.64
C ASP A 177 9.15 -7.09 -8.20
N PRO A 178 10.48 -7.28 -8.11
CA PRO A 178 11.03 -8.57 -7.68
C PRO A 178 10.70 -8.89 -6.22
N LEU A 179 10.60 -7.87 -5.37
CA LEU A 179 10.20 -8.03 -3.97
C LEU A 179 8.74 -8.48 -3.88
N LEU A 180 7.83 -7.84 -4.64
CA LEU A 180 6.41 -8.17 -4.59
C LEU A 180 6.13 -9.54 -5.21
N LYS A 181 6.80 -9.90 -6.31
CA LYS A 181 6.69 -11.25 -6.90
C LYS A 181 7.12 -12.33 -5.90
N TYR A 182 8.22 -12.10 -5.19
CA TYR A 182 8.64 -13.01 -4.14
C TYR A 182 7.59 -13.14 -3.04
N VAL A 183 7.06 -12.02 -2.52
CA VAL A 183 6.04 -12.02 -1.47
C VAL A 183 4.78 -12.78 -1.92
N VAL A 184 4.24 -12.45 -3.09
CA VAL A 184 3.02 -13.07 -3.63
C VAL A 184 3.20 -14.58 -3.85
N SER A 185 4.36 -15.00 -4.34
CA SER A 185 4.62 -16.42 -4.63
C SER A 185 4.98 -17.28 -3.41
N THR A 186 5.35 -16.67 -2.28
CA THR A 186 5.89 -17.43 -1.13
C THR A 186 5.10 -17.26 0.17
N HIS A 187 4.34 -16.18 0.33
CA HIS A 187 3.62 -15.92 1.56
C HIS A 187 2.36 -16.81 1.66
N PRO A 188 2.19 -17.62 2.72
CA PRO A 188 1.05 -18.54 2.85
C PRO A 188 -0.30 -17.84 2.76
N GLY A 189 -0.44 -16.68 3.42
CA GLY A 189 -1.64 -15.84 3.37
C GLY A 189 -1.95 -15.19 2.01
N LEU A 190 -1.17 -15.46 0.96
CA LEU A 190 -1.44 -15.04 -0.42
C LEU A 190 -1.53 -16.23 -1.39
N ALA A 191 -1.40 -17.47 -0.92
CA ALA A 191 -1.39 -18.67 -1.76
C ALA A 191 -2.67 -18.82 -2.60
N PHE A 192 -3.81 -18.34 -2.09
CA PHE A 192 -5.08 -18.35 -2.83
C PHE A 192 -5.09 -17.43 -4.06
N LEU A 193 -4.12 -16.53 -4.21
CA LEU A 193 -3.96 -15.70 -5.41
C LEU A 193 -3.19 -16.40 -6.54
N GLU A 194 -2.60 -17.57 -6.30
CA GLU A 194 -1.68 -18.24 -7.25
C GLU A 194 -2.28 -18.41 -8.65
N GLU A 195 -3.56 -18.76 -8.75
CA GLU A 195 -4.25 -18.99 -10.02
C GLU A 195 -4.82 -17.71 -10.65
N HIS A 196 -4.76 -16.57 -9.94
CA HIS A 196 -5.41 -15.31 -10.32
C HIS A 196 -4.40 -14.21 -10.63
N LEU A 197 -3.74 -14.30 -11.80
CA LEU A 197 -2.68 -13.38 -12.21
C LEU A 197 -3.10 -11.90 -12.17
N GLU A 198 -4.34 -11.57 -12.56
CA GLU A 198 -4.84 -10.19 -12.50
C GLU A 198 -4.84 -9.64 -11.07
N PHE A 199 -5.33 -10.43 -10.10
CA PHE A 199 -5.35 -10.03 -8.70
C PHE A 199 -3.95 -9.96 -8.09
N GLN A 200 -3.01 -10.82 -8.51
CA GLN A 200 -1.60 -10.70 -8.12
C GLN A 200 -0.99 -9.37 -8.56
N LEU A 201 -1.27 -8.96 -9.81
CA LEU A 201 -0.78 -7.71 -10.37
C LEU A 201 -1.41 -6.50 -9.67
N LYS A 202 -2.74 -6.51 -9.46
CA LYS A 202 -3.46 -5.43 -8.76
C LYS A 202 -3.04 -5.32 -7.28
N TYR A 203 -2.87 -6.45 -6.60
CA TYR A 203 -2.31 -6.49 -5.24
C TYR A 203 -0.91 -5.86 -5.21
N SER A 204 -0.01 -6.30 -6.10
CA SER A 204 1.36 -5.78 -6.17
C SER A 204 1.37 -4.27 -6.47
N GLN A 205 0.57 -3.81 -7.43
CA GLN A 205 0.41 -2.40 -7.77
C GLN A 205 -0.09 -1.59 -6.57
N THR A 206 -1.00 -2.15 -5.77
CA THR A 206 -1.51 -1.52 -4.55
C THR A 206 -0.44 -1.39 -3.49
N VAL A 207 0.29 -2.47 -3.19
CA VAL A 207 1.35 -2.44 -2.18
C VAL A 207 2.45 -1.45 -2.58
N VAL A 208 2.89 -1.45 -3.84
CA VAL A 208 3.84 -0.46 -4.37
C VAL A 208 3.31 0.95 -4.18
N THR A 209 2.05 1.20 -4.52
CA THR A 209 1.42 2.52 -4.38
C THR A 209 1.35 2.97 -2.93
N ARG A 210 1.02 2.06 -1.99
CA ARG A 210 1.01 2.32 -0.54
C ARG A 210 2.40 2.60 0.02
N ILE A 211 3.42 1.87 -0.45
CA ILE A 211 4.83 2.14 -0.09
C ILE A 211 5.21 3.56 -0.51
N PHE A 212 4.93 3.94 -1.76
CA PHE A 212 5.23 5.28 -2.25
C PHE A 212 4.43 6.36 -1.52
N TYR A 213 3.14 6.13 -1.28
CA TYR A 213 2.27 7.06 -0.54
C TYR A 213 2.82 7.38 0.85
N ARG A 214 3.32 6.36 1.56
CA ARG A 214 3.87 6.52 2.92
C ARG A 214 5.30 7.04 2.96
N ILE A 215 6.15 6.68 1.99
CA ILE A 215 7.60 6.91 2.09
C ILE A 215 8.07 8.06 1.20
N ASN A 216 7.57 8.18 -0.04
CA ASN A 216 8.03 9.20 -0.99
C ASN A 216 7.28 10.54 -0.80
N LEU A 217 7.38 11.11 0.40
CA LEU A 217 6.71 12.37 0.74
C LEU A 217 7.22 13.56 -0.09
N SER A 218 8.43 13.46 -0.68
CA SER A 218 8.93 14.43 -1.65
C SER A 218 8.22 14.38 -3.01
N ARG A 219 7.45 13.32 -3.29
CA ARG A 219 6.72 13.08 -4.54
C ARG A 219 7.59 13.15 -5.80
N THR A 220 8.87 12.85 -5.66
CA THR A 220 9.85 12.85 -6.75
C THR A 220 9.69 11.67 -7.70
N GLY A 221 8.87 10.67 -7.35
CA GLY A 221 8.75 9.41 -8.07
C GLY A 221 9.88 8.42 -7.78
N PHE A 222 10.82 8.78 -6.91
CA PHE A 222 11.91 7.92 -6.44
C PHE A 222 12.01 7.97 -4.93
N VAL A 223 11.91 6.82 -4.25
CA VAL A 223 12.18 6.76 -2.81
C VAL A 223 13.68 6.91 -2.61
N SER A 224 14.10 7.99 -1.93
CA SER A 224 15.49 8.21 -1.56
C SER A 224 15.90 7.35 -0.36
N ARG A 225 17.20 7.11 -0.20
CA ARG A 225 17.76 6.43 0.98
C ARG A 225 17.37 7.12 2.29
N ARG A 226 17.25 8.45 2.27
CA ARG A 226 16.87 9.25 3.46
C ARG A 226 15.40 9.04 3.82
N GLU A 227 14.51 9.05 2.83
CA GLU A 227 13.08 8.78 3.02
C GLU A 227 12.86 7.36 3.55
N LEU A 228 13.47 6.35 2.92
CA LEU A 228 13.35 4.97 3.39
C LEU A 228 13.87 4.80 4.84
N ALA A 229 14.94 5.50 5.20
CA ALA A 229 15.50 5.44 6.55
C ALA A 229 14.69 6.18 7.62
N LYS A 230 13.80 7.11 7.21
CA LYS A 230 12.92 7.89 8.09
C LYS A 230 11.47 7.40 8.09
N ALA A 231 11.13 6.48 7.19
CA ALA A 231 9.80 5.92 7.05
C ALA A 231 9.23 5.45 8.39
N ASN A 232 7.99 5.85 8.68
CA ASN A 232 7.22 5.36 9.81
C ASN A 232 5.80 5.01 9.34
N PRO A 233 5.39 3.73 9.35
CA PRO A 233 6.14 2.56 9.82
C PRO A 233 7.41 2.26 8.99
N CYS A 234 8.36 1.53 9.57
CA CYS A 234 9.61 1.18 8.89
C CYS A 234 9.39 -0.02 7.95
N LEU A 235 9.73 0.12 6.65
CA LEU A 235 9.54 -0.96 5.66
C LEU A 235 10.31 -2.25 6.01
N VAL A 236 11.53 -2.13 6.56
CA VAL A 236 12.33 -3.29 7.00
C VAL A 236 11.60 -4.05 8.10
N GLU A 237 11.01 -3.34 9.06
CA GLU A 237 10.27 -3.96 10.16
C GLU A 237 8.96 -4.58 9.68
N ALA A 238 8.29 -3.95 8.72
CA ALA A 238 7.10 -4.51 8.09
C ALA A 238 7.40 -5.83 7.37
N LEU A 239 8.51 -5.90 6.62
CA LEU A 239 8.94 -7.14 5.98
C LEU A 239 9.26 -8.25 7.00
N PHE A 240 9.92 -7.92 8.11
CA PHE A 240 10.14 -8.90 9.20
C PHE A 240 8.84 -9.37 9.84
N ARG A 241 7.86 -8.47 10.02
CA ARG A 241 6.54 -8.84 10.55
C ARG A 241 5.80 -9.76 9.58
N LEU A 242 5.78 -9.41 8.29
CA LEU A 242 5.20 -10.21 7.22
C LEU A 242 5.77 -11.64 7.20
N GLU A 243 7.08 -11.80 7.29
CA GLU A 243 7.72 -13.13 7.32
C GLU A 243 7.48 -13.93 8.61
N SER A 244 6.98 -13.30 9.67
CA SER A 244 6.79 -13.92 10.99
C SER A 244 5.37 -14.44 11.23
N THR A 245 4.47 -14.24 10.27
CA THR A 245 3.05 -14.56 10.35
C THR A 245 2.60 -15.24 9.06
N ASP A 246 1.70 -16.22 9.17
CA ASP A 246 1.07 -16.81 7.98
C ASP A 246 -0.12 -15.96 7.51
N ASP A 247 -0.65 -15.10 8.38
CA ASP A 247 -1.71 -14.14 8.09
C ASP A 247 -1.12 -12.83 7.54
N VAL A 248 -1.33 -12.57 6.24
CA VAL A 248 -0.86 -11.37 5.55
C VAL A 248 -1.51 -10.09 6.11
N ASN A 249 -2.72 -10.20 6.66
CA ASN A 249 -3.47 -9.07 7.20
C ASN A 249 -2.94 -8.60 8.55
N ALA A 250 -2.13 -9.41 9.23
CA ALA A 250 -1.43 -8.98 10.43
C ALA A 250 -0.38 -7.87 10.15
N GLU A 251 0.08 -7.71 8.90
CA GLU A 251 0.92 -6.57 8.48
C GLU A 251 0.13 -5.51 7.71
N VAL A 252 -0.66 -4.74 8.47
CA VAL A 252 -1.54 -3.68 7.95
C VAL A 252 -0.80 -2.52 7.28
N SER A 253 0.45 -2.26 7.64
CA SER A 253 1.21 -1.08 7.20
C SER A 253 1.30 -0.93 5.68
N TYR A 254 1.54 -2.05 4.98
CA TYR A 254 1.81 -2.07 3.54
C TYR A 254 1.16 -3.26 2.83
N PHE A 255 1.14 -4.45 3.45
CA PHE A 255 0.91 -5.72 2.76
C PHE A 255 -0.49 -6.32 2.97
N SER A 256 -1.30 -5.80 3.91
CA SER A 256 -2.66 -6.30 4.14
C SER A 256 -3.46 -6.47 2.84
N TYR A 257 -4.00 -7.68 2.67
CA TYR A 257 -4.87 -8.05 1.56
C TYR A 257 -6.26 -7.42 1.72
N GLU A 258 -6.79 -7.32 2.94
CA GLU A 258 -8.05 -6.64 3.22
C GLU A 258 -8.02 -5.17 2.75
N HIS A 259 -6.92 -4.46 3.02
CA HIS A 259 -6.76 -3.09 2.53
C HIS A 259 -6.73 -3.02 1.00
N PHE A 260 -6.03 -3.95 0.35
CA PHE A 260 -6.05 -4.05 -1.11
C PHE A 260 -7.47 -4.28 -1.63
N TYR A 261 -8.19 -5.22 -1.02
CA TYR A 261 -9.53 -5.61 -1.44
C TYR A 261 -10.50 -4.43 -1.38
N VAL A 262 -10.52 -3.69 -0.26
CA VAL A 262 -11.33 -2.47 -0.12
C VAL A 262 -10.97 -1.43 -1.18
N LEU A 263 -9.67 -1.14 -1.36
CA LEU A 263 -9.22 -0.18 -2.37
C LEU A 263 -9.66 -0.59 -3.78
N TYR A 264 -9.56 -1.88 -4.11
CA TYR A 264 -9.90 -2.38 -5.44
C TYR A 264 -11.41 -2.42 -5.68
N CYS A 265 -12.20 -2.93 -4.73
CA CYS A 265 -13.67 -2.95 -4.83
C CYS A 265 -14.23 -1.54 -4.96
N CYS A 266 -13.79 -0.58 -4.13
CA CYS A 266 -14.29 0.79 -4.24
C CYS A 266 -13.92 1.45 -5.58
N PHE A 267 -12.73 1.17 -6.14
CA PHE A 267 -12.38 1.64 -7.48
C PHE A 267 -13.29 1.03 -8.53
N TRP A 268 -13.47 -0.29 -8.48
CA TRP A 268 -14.28 -1.05 -9.40
C TRP A 268 -15.75 -0.60 -9.39
N ASP A 269 -16.31 -0.32 -8.22
CA ASP A 269 -17.71 0.12 -8.09
C ASP A 269 -17.94 1.52 -8.69
N LEU A 270 -16.92 2.39 -8.66
CA LEU A 270 -17.00 3.73 -9.25
C LEU A 270 -16.79 3.72 -10.76
N ASP A 271 -15.83 2.92 -11.24
CA ASP A 271 -15.53 2.73 -12.65
C ASP A 271 -16.67 1.92 -13.29
N SER A 272 -17.69 2.61 -13.83
CA SER A 272 -18.90 1.93 -14.32
C SER A 272 -18.70 1.31 -15.70
N ASP A 273 -17.93 1.98 -16.56
CA ASP A 273 -17.62 1.57 -17.93
C ASP A 273 -16.38 0.67 -18.05
N LYS A 274 -15.67 0.44 -16.94
CA LYS A 274 -14.57 -0.53 -16.81
C LYS A 274 -13.37 -0.19 -17.69
N ASP A 275 -13.14 1.10 -17.94
CA ASP A 275 -12.01 1.56 -18.74
C ASP A 275 -10.74 1.80 -17.90
N GLY A 276 -10.83 1.58 -16.58
CA GLY A 276 -9.77 1.76 -15.60
C GLY A 276 -9.42 3.22 -15.32
N LYS A 277 -10.33 4.16 -15.60
CA LYS A 277 -10.17 5.59 -15.38
C LYS A 277 -11.41 6.16 -14.70
N LEU A 278 -11.21 6.77 -13.54
CA LEU A 278 -12.29 7.52 -12.88
C LEU A 278 -12.32 8.95 -13.37
N HIS A 279 -13.48 9.38 -13.84
CA HIS A 279 -13.77 10.75 -14.20
C HIS A 279 -14.49 11.49 -13.06
N ARG A 280 -14.71 12.79 -13.26
CA ARG A 280 -15.31 13.69 -12.27
C ARG A 280 -16.63 13.18 -11.72
N LEU A 281 -17.50 12.67 -12.59
CA LEU A 281 -18.82 12.17 -12.20
C LEU A 281 -18.72 10.88 -11.38
N ASP A 282 -17.68 10.07 -11.59
CA ASP A 282 -17.47 8.84 -10.82
C ASP A 282 -16.97 9.18 -9.42
N VAL A 283 -15.94 10.01 -9.31
CA VAL A 283 -15.41 10.45 -8.01
C VAL A 283 -16.45 11.21 -7.18
N LEU A 284 -17.37 11.95 -7.83
CA LEU A 284 -18.49 12.59 -7.13
C LEU A 284 -19.41 11.60 -6.42
N LYS A 285 -19.52 10.35 -6.88
CA LYS A 285 -20.34 9.31 -6.23
C LYS A 285 -19.66 8.72 -4.99
N TYR A 286 -18.34 8.91 -4.84
CA TYR A 286 -17.56 8.35 -3.73
C TYR A 286 -18.16 8.72 -2.37
N GLY A 287 -18.30 7.72 -1.50
CA GLY A 287 -18.83 7.89 -0.15
C GLY A 287 -20.27 8.44 -0.11
N GLY A 288 -21.08 8.22 -1.15
CA GLY A 288 -22.45 8.72 -1.20
C GLY A 288 -22.55 10.23 -1.44
N HIS A 289 -21.70 10.77 -2.31
CA HIS A 289 -21.57 12.22 -2.54
C HIS A 289 -21.05 12.99 -1.33
N ARG A 290 -20.13 12.39 -0.56
CA ARG A 290 -19.53 13.01 0.63
C ARG A 290 -18.76 14.28 0.29
N LEU A 291 -17.97 14.25 -0.78
CA LEU A 291 -17.12 15.36 -1.19
C LEU A 291 -17.89 16.44 -1.96
N SER A 292 -17.56 17.71 -1.69
CA SER A 292 -18.14 18.83 -2.43
C SER A 292 -17.68 18.85 -3.88
N ARG A 293 -18.50 19.39 -4.78
CA ARG A 293 -18.12 19.51 -6.19
C ARG A 293 -16.85 20.35 -6.38
N ALA A 294 -16.63 21.40 -5.59
CA ALA A 294 -15.44 22.23 -5.71
C ALA A 294 -14.14 21.45 -5.47
N ILE A 295 -14.08 20.59 -4.45
CA ILE A 295 -12.84 19.83 -4.21
C ILE A 295 -12.61 18.76 -5.28
N VAL A 296 -13.68 18.11 -5.76
CA VAL A 296 -13.55 17.17 -6.87
C VAL A 296 -13.08 17.90 -8.13
N ASP A 297 -13.67 19.05 -8.44
CA ASP A 297 -13.27 19.88 -9.58
C ASP A 297 -11.78 20.27 -9.51
N ARG A 298 -11.26 20.50 -8.29
CA ARG A 298 -9.84 20.78 -8.06
C ARG A 298 -8.93 19.58 -8.26
N ILE A 299 -9.31 18.38 -7.81
CA ILE A 299 -8.55 17.15 -8.10
C ILE A 299 -8.37 17.02 -9.63
N PHE A 300 -9.44 17.24 -10.39
CA PHE A 300 -9.43 17.15 -11.86
C PHE A 300 -8.85 18.38 -12.57
N SER A 301 -8.37 19.38 -11.84
CA SER A 301 -7.57 20.46 -12.42
C SER A 301 -6.09 20.09 -12.56
N PHE A 302 -5.65 19.06 -11.83
CA PHE A 302 -4.28 18.52 -11.91
C PHE A 302 -4.17 17.28 -12.80
N LYS A 303 -5.29 16.57 -13.02
CA LYS A 303 -5.37 15.33 -13.80
C LYS A 303 -6.69 15.25 -14.57
N ASP A 304 -6.63 14.74 -15.80
CA ASP A 304 -7.84 14.55 -16.62
C ASP A 304 -8.69 13.35 -16.15
N HIS A 305 -8.03 12.35 -15.55
CA HIS A 305 -8.65 11.16 -14.96
C HIS A 305 -7.80 10.64 -13.79
N LEU A 306 -8.41 9.85 -12.91
CA LEU A 306 -7.68 9.10 -11.89
C LEU A 306 -7.53 7.65 -12.33
N SER A 307 -6.28 7.22 -12.53
CA SER A 307 -5.95 5.79 -12.64
C SER A 307 -6.11 5.08 -11.30
N TYR A 308 -6.10 3.76 -11.27
CA TYR A 308 -6.17 3.00 -10.01
C TYR A 308 -5.12 3.44 -8.95
N PRO A 309 -3.82 3.60 -9.27
CA PRO A 309 -2.85 4.16 -8.31
C PRO A 309 -3.18 5.56 -7.82
N ASP A 310 -3.76 6.42 -8.67
CA ASP A 310 -4.17 7.77 -8.29
C ASP A 310 -5.38 7.73 -7.34
N PHE A 311 -6.33 6.83 -7.61
CA PHE A 311 -7.46 6.58 -6.72
C PHE A 311 -7.01 6.05 -5.36
N VAL A 312 -6.00 5.16 -5.31
CA VAL A 312 -5.42 4.72 -4.03
C VAL A 312 -4.86 5.91 -3.24
N TYR A 313 -4.17 6.86 -3.89
CA TYR A 313 -3.72 8.09 -3.23
C TYR A 313 -4.90 8.93 -2.72
N PHE A 314 -5.92 9.11 -3.55
CA PHE A 314 -7.13 9.85 -3.21
C PHE A 314 -7.83 9.23 -1.99
N MET A 315 -8.10 7.93 -2.02
CA MET A 315 -8.85 7.22 -0.98
C MET A 315 -8.08 7.17 0.35
N LEU A 316 -6.77 6.86 0.31
CA LEU A 316 -5.92 6.92 1.51
C LEU A 316 -5.85 8.35 2.09
N SER A 317 -5.91 9.38 1.24
CA SER A 317 -5.91 10.77 1.69
C SER A 317 -7.26 11.19 2.26
N GLU A 318 -8.37 10.78 1.65
CA GLU A 318 -9.71 11.12 2.11
C GLU A 318 -10.04 10.44 3.43
N GLU A 319 -9.69 9.15 3.55
CA GLU A 319 -10.07 8.34 4.70
C GLU A 319 -9.23 8.59 5.95
N ASP A 320 -7.96 8.98 5.80
CA ASP A 320 -7.09 9.32 6.93
C ASP A 320 -6.34 10.65 6.73
N LYS A 321 -7.00 11.73 7.17
CA LYS A 321 -6.44 13.08 7.21
C LYS A 321 -5.54 13.35 8.42
N THR A 322 -5.08 12.31 9.12
CA THR A 322 -4.11 12.41 10.23
C THR A 322 -2.68 12.04 9.80
N THR A 323 -2.43 11.99 8.50
CA THR A 323 -1.12 11.64 7.91
C THR A 323 -0.51 12.80 7.13
N GLU A 324 0.82 12.90 7.10
CA GLU A 324 1.52 13.96 6.34
C GLU A 324 1.22 13.86 4.84
N ALA A 325 1.12 12.63 4.31
CA ALA A 325 0.77 12.40 2.91
C ALA A 325 -0.60 12.98 2.56
N SER A 326 -1.61 12.72 3.40
CA SER A 326 -2.96 13.25 3.22
C SER A 326 -3.02 14.76 3.37
N LEU A 327 -2.43 15.32 4.43
CA LEU A 327 -2.45 16.77 4.64
C LEU A 327 -1.79 17.51 3.49
N ARG A 328 -0.68 17.00 2.95
CA ARG A 328 -0.07 17.56 1.73
C ARG A 328 -0.97 17.39 0.50
N TYR A 329 -1.70 16.29 0.38
CA TYR A 329 -2.61 16.05 -0.75
C TYR A 329 -3.71 17.11 -0.77
N TRP A 330 -4.36 17.32 0.38
CA TRP A 330 -5.45 18.30 0.49
C TRP A 330 -4.97 19.74 0.51
N PHE A 331 -3.79 20.00 1.08
CA PHE A 331 -3.17 21.33 1.03
C PHE A 331 -2.97 21.78 -0.42
N ASP A 332 -2.35 20.95 -1.26
CA ASP A 332 -2.10 21.29 -2.66
C ASP A 332 -3.40 21.44 -3.47
N ALA A 333 -4.47 20.71 -3.10
CA ALA A 333 -5.76 20.84 -3.75
C ALA A 333 -6.49 22.13 -3.36
N VAL A 334 -6.38 22.54 -2.10
CA VAL A 334 -7.03 23.74 -1.54
C VAL A 334 -6.27 25.02 -1.88
N ASP A 335 -4.94 24.99 -1.95
CA ASP A 335 -4.12 26.10 -2.40
C ASP A 335 -4.41 26.40 -3.88
N LEU A 336 -5.24 27.42 -4.15
CA LEU A 336 -5.75 27.70 -5.49
C LEU A 336 -4.72 28.37 -6.38
N ASP A 337 -3.91 29.26 -5.80
CA ASP A 337 -2.90 30.03 -6.52
C ASP A 337 -1.50 29.41 -6.45
N GLY A 338 -1.29 28.42 -5.56
CA GLY A 338 -0.04 27.68 -5.45
C GLY A 338 1.06 28.48 -4.77
N ASP A 339 0.72 29.50 -3.97
CA ASP A 339 1.69 30.34 -3.24
C ASP A 339 2.26 29.64 -1.99
N GLY A 340 1.76 28.44 -1.66
CA GLY A 340 2.15 27.67 -0.49
C GLY A 340 1.47 28.13 0.80
N ILE A 341 0.39 28.91 0.71
CA ILE A 341 -0.39 29.45 1.83
C ILE A 341 -1.89 29.33 1.53
N ILE A 342 -2.61 28.60 2.38
CA ILE A 342 -4.08 28.64 2.37
C ILE A 342 -4.53 29.96 3.00
N SER A 343 -5.12 30.82 2.19
CA SER A 343 -5.70 32.11 2.59
C SER A 343 -7.22 32.01 2.80
N LYS A 344 -7.82 33.09 3.31
CA LYS A 344 -9.29 33.22 3.40
C LYS A 344 -9.97 33.09 2.03
N HIS A 345 -9.32 33.53 0.96
CA HIS A 345 -9.87 33.43 -0.40
C HIS A 345 -9.96 31.97 -0.83
N ASP A 346 -8.91 31.19 -0.59
CA ASP A 346 -8.87 29.76 -0.92
C ASP A 346 -9.93 29.00 -0.13
N ALA A 347 -9.97 29.20 1.20
CA ALA A 347 -10.97 28.57 2.05
C ALA A 347 -12.41 28.94 1.64
N ARG A 348 -12.67 30.21 1.28
CA ARG A 348 -14.00 30.66 0.87
C ARG A 348 -14.53 29.95 -0.37
N HIS A 349 -13.66 29.72 -1.36
CA HIS A 349 -14.04 29.03 -2.59
C HIS A 349 -14.72 27.68 -2.35
N PHE A 350 -14.24 26.92 -1.36
CA PHE A 350 -14.82 25.63 -0.98
C PHE A 350 -15.96 25.79 0.03
N TYR A 351 -15.77 26.64 1.04
CA TYR A 351 -16.71 26.76 2.15
C TYR A 351 -18.07 27.30 1.72
N ASP A 352 -18.14 28.21 0.73
CA ASP A 352 -19.43 28.74 0.26
C ASP A 352 -20.33 27.61 -0.29
N ILE A 353 -19.75 26.63 -0.98
CA ILE A 353 -20.48 25.44 -1.45
C ILE A 353 -20.80 24.51 -0.29
N GLN A 354 -19.88 24.34 0.65
CA GLN A 354 -20.09 23.48 1.81
C GLN A 354 -21.19 24.00 2.75
N ALA A 355 -21.27 25.33 2.92
CA ALA A 355 -22.34 26.03 3.63
C ALA A 355 -23.70 25.79 2.98
N GLN A 356 -23.81 25.94 1.66
CA GLN A 356 -25.06 25.62 0.94
C GLN A 356 -25.49 24.16 1.15
N ARG A 357 -24.54 23.21 1.13
CA ARG A 357 -24.84 21.80 1.41
C ARG A 357 -25.36 21.59 2.83
N MET A 358 -24.77 22.27 3.81
CA MET A 358 -25.25 22.24 5.20
C MET A 358 -26.67 22.79 5.32
N GLU A 359 -26.98 23.93 4.71
CA GLU A 359 -28.33 24.52 4.69
C GLU A 359 -29.35 23.57 4.05
N CYS A 360 -29.02 22.97 2.90
CA CYS A 360 -29.91 22.04 2.21
C CYS A 360 -30.25 20.79 3.03
N LEU A 361 -29.35 20.37 3.92
CA LEU A 361 -29.54 19.22 4.81
C LEU A 361 -30.07 19.61 6.19
N GLY A 362 -30.37 20.90 6.40
CA GLY A 362 -30.95 21.41 7.64
C GLY A 362 -29.95 21.55 8.80
N HIS A 363 -28.65 21.58 8.51
CA HIS A 363 -27.61 21.89 9.49
C HIS A 363 -27.48 23.41 9.68
N GLU A 364 -27.13 23.83 10.90
CA GLU A 364 -26.79 25.22 11.18
C GLU A 364 -25.45 25.58 10.52
N VAL A 365 -25.39 26.72 9.84
CA VAL A 365 -24.17 27.18 9.18
C VAL A 365 -23.46 28.22 10.02
N VAL A 366 -22.21 27.91 10.36
CA VAL A 366 -21.30 28.84 11.03
C VAL A 366 -20.66 29.77 9.99
N PRO A 367 -20.54 31.08 10.23
CA PRO A 367 -19.82 31.96 9.32
C PRO A 367 -18.36 31.53 9.12
N LEU A 368 -17.86 31.63 7.88
CA LEU A 368 -16.47 31.24 7.56
C LEU A 368 -15.43 31.92 8.46
N ASP A 369 -15.63 33.19 8.79
CA ASP A 369 -14.71 33.94 9.64
C ASP A 369 -14.55 33.31 11.03
N ASP A 370 -15.64 32.79 11.61
CA ASP A 370 -15.62 32.09 12.89
C ASP A 370 -14.97 30.72 12.74
N VAL A 371 -15.26 29.98 11.67
CA VAL A 371 -14.58 28.70 11.37
C VAL A 371 -13.07 28.91 11.25
N LEU A 372 -12.62 29.91 10.50
CA LEU A 372 -11.19 30.19 10.34
C LEU A 372 -10.53 30.58 11.66
N CYS A 373 -11.21 31.33 12.53
CA CYS A 373 -10.68 31.66 13.86
C CYS A 373 -10.58 30.40 14.74
N GLN A 374 -11.62 29.57 14.77
CA GLN A 374 -11.61 28.30 15.50
C GLN A 374 -10.50 27.36 15.02
N MET A 375 -10.24 27.32 13.70
CA MET A 375 -9.18 26.51 13.13
C MET A 375 -7.79 27.08 13.45
N ALA A 376 -7.63 28.40 13.45
CA ALA A 376 -6.38 29.02 13.89
C ALA A 376 -6.09 28.72 15.37
N ASP A 377 -7.11 28.75 16.22
CA ASP A 377 -7.01 28.37 17.64
C ASP A 377 -6.66 26.88 17.78
N LEU A 378 -7.31 25.99 17.02
CA LEU A 378 -7.02 24.55 17.01
C LEU A 378 -5.57 24.25 16.59
N LEU A 379 -5.05 25.03 15.64
CA LEU A 379 -3.67 24.94 15.16
C LEU A 379 -2.68 25.69 16.06
N GLU A 380 -3.16 26.45 17.05
CA GLU A 380 -2.38 27.33 17.94
C GLU A 380 -1.56 28.39 17.18
N VAL A 381 -2.13 28.97 16.13
CA VAL A 381 -1.49 30.01 15.29
C VAL A 381 -2.22 31.34 15.37
N LYS A 382 -1.47 32.44 15.23
CA LYS A 382 -1.99 33.82 15.31
C LYS A 382 -2.40 34.42 13.95
N THR A 383 -2.37 33.62 12.89
CA THR A 383 -2.56 34.05 11.51
C THR A 383 -3.56 33.17 10.81
N LEU A 384 -4.38 33.76 9.93
CA LEU A 384 -5.29 33.04 9.03
C LEU A 384 -4.64 32.70 7.68
N ARG A 385 -3.36 33.04 7.50
CA ARG A 385 -2.53 32.62 6.38
C ARG A 385 -1.79 31.34 6.79
N LEU A 386 -2.30 30.19 6.35
CA LEU A 386 -1.87 28.88 6.85
C LEU A 386 -0.93 28.19 5.85
N SER A 387 0.32 27.96 6.24
CA SER A 387 1.25 27.11 5.48
C SER A 387 1.11 25.64 5.87
N ILE A 388 1.63 24.74 5.04
CA ILE A 388 1.62 23.30 5.32
C ILE A 388 2.23 22.95 6.68
N THR A 389 3.25 23.68 7.15
CA THR A 389 3.91 23.37 8.42
C THR A 389 2.99 23.55 9.62
N HIS A 390 2.07 24.52 9.58
CA HIS A 390 1.08 24.71 10.65
C HIS A 390 0.20 23.46 10.83
N PHE A 391 -0.20 22.83 9.72
CA PHE A 391 -0.98 21.59 9.75
C PHE A 391 -0.14 20.39 10.22
N LEU A 392 1.11 20.30 9.78
CA LEU A 392 2.00 19.20 10.19
C LEU A 392 2.34 19.23 11.69
N ASP A 393 2.46 20.43 12.29
CA ASP A 393 2.71 20.57 13.72
C ASP A 393 1.54 20.07 14.58
N LYS A 394 0.31 20.12 14.05
CA LYS A 394 -0.92 19.65 14.70
C LYS A 394 -1.61 18.55 13.87
N ILE A 395 -0.81 17.63 13.34
CA ILE A 395 -1.22 16.62 12.34
C ILE A 395 -2.47 15.82 12.72
N ARG A 396 -2.67 15.49 14.01
CA ARG A 396 -3.79 14.67 14.48
C ARG A 396 -5.16 15.35 14.40
N VAL A 397 -5.19 16.68 14.38
CA VAL A 397 -6.44 17.46 14.40
C VAL A 397 -6.61 18.31 13.13
N SER A 398 -5.56 18.42 12.32
CA SER A 398 -5.55 19.27 11.13
C SER A 398 -6.50 18.82 10.02
N GLY A 399 -6.85 17.53 9.97
CA GLY A 399 -7.82 17.01 9.01
C GLY A 399 -9.18 17.68 9.08
N VAL A 400 -9.59 18.13 10.27
CA VAL A 400 -10.87 18.80 10.53
C VAL A 400 -11.02 20.08 9.71
N PHE A 401 -9.93 20.82 9.52
CA PHE A 401 -9.93 22.02 8.67
C PHE A 401 -10.37 21.68 7.25
N PHE A 402 -9.82 20.60 6.68
CA PHE A 402 -10.15 20.17 5.33
C PHE A 402 -11.56 19.59 5.24
N ASP A 403 -11.99 18.83 6.25
CA ASP A 403 -13.37 18.31 6.31
C ASP A 403 -14.38 19.47 6.34
N ALA A 404 -14.13 20.52 7.12
CA ALA A 404 -14.98 21.73 7.18
C ALA A 404 -15.15 22.43 5.83
N LEU A 405 -14.15 22.32 4.95
CA LEU A 405 -14.19 22.95 3.63
C LEU A 405 -14.94 22.11 2.59
N PHE A 406 -14.92 20.78 2.67
CA PHE A 406 -15.42 19.96 1.56
C PHE A 406 -15.90 18.54 1.88
N SER A 407 -15.77 18.02 3.09
CA SER A 407 -16.20 16.66 3.47
C SER A 407 -17.28 16.73 4.54
N LEU A 408 -18.55 16.82 4.11
CA LEU A 408 -19.66 17.18 4.98
C LEU A 408 -19.86 16.18 6.13
N ASP A 409 -19.97 14.89 5.81
CA ASP A 409 -20.30 13.87 6.81
C ASP A 409 -19.23 13.80 7.91
N LYS A 410 -17.96 13.98 7.54
CA LYS A 410 -16.83 14.00 8.50
C LYS A 410 -16.84 15.26 9.35
N PHE A 411 -17.17 16.41 8.76
CA PHE A 411 -17.30 17.64 9.51
C PHE A 411 -18.44 17.59 10.52
N VAL A 412 -19.63 17.13 10.10
CA VAL A 412 -20.80 16.97 10.98
C VAL A 412 -20.51 15.96 12.09
N ALA A 413 -19.88 14.81 11.76
CA ALA A 413 -19.49 13.83 12.76
C ALA A 413 -18.49 14.39 13.79
N PHE A 414 -17.61 15.29 13.37
CA PHE A 414 -16.69 15.98 14.28
C PHE A 414 -17.42 16.97 15.20
N GLU A 415 -18.37 17.75 14.69
CA GLU A 415 -19.17 18.67 15.52
C GLU A 415 -20.03 17.93 16.54
N GLN A 416 -20.55 16.75 16.16
CA GLN A 416 -21.38 15.89 16.99
C GLN A 416 -20.59 14.88 17.83
N ARG A 417 -19.24 15.01 17.87
CA ARG A 417 -18.39 14.02 18.54
C ARG A 417 -18.77 13.85 20.01
N ASP A 418 -18.99 12.60 20.39
CA ASP A 418 -19.22 12.21 21.77
C ASP A 418 -17.88 11.88 22.44
N PRO A 419 -17.51 12.54 23.56
CA PRO A 419 -16.33 12.19 24.34
C PRO A 419 -16.23 10.70 24.73
N PHE A 420 -17.37 10.00 24.88
CA PHE A 420 -17.37 8.57 25.15
C PHE A 420 -16.97 7.74 23.92
N ALA A 421 -17.50 8.06 22.75
CA ALA A 421 -17.13 7.41 21.48
C ALA A 421 -15.65 7.61 21.16
N GLU A 422 -15.11 8.81 21.40
CA GLU A 422 -13.68 9.10 21.25
C GLU A 422 -12.79 8.28 22.21
N ARG A 423 -13.28 8.00 23.41
CA ARG A 423 -12.57 7.11 24.34
C ARG A 423 -12.55 5.68 23.82
N LEU A 424 -13.69 5.18 23.35
CA LEU A 424 -13.79 3.83 22.77
C LEU A 424 -12.88 3.68 21.55
N LYS A 425 -12.83 4.71 20.68
CA LYS A 425 -11.92 4.78 19.52
C LYS A 425 -10.44 4.72 19.93
N ARG A 426 -10.06 5.29 21.08
CA ARG A 426 -8.67 5.22 21.59
C ARG A 426 -8.30 3.86 22.17
N ASP A 427 -9.28 3.11 22.63
CA ASP A 427 -9.10 1.78 23.22
C ASP A 427 -9.27 0.67 22.17
N ASP A 428 -9.61 1.03 20.93
CA ASP A 428 -9.73 0.10 19.82
C ASP A 428 -8.35 -0.40 19.33
N PRO A 429 -8.31 -1.53 18.60
CA PRO A 429 -7.05 -2.17 18.20
C PRO A 429 -6.38 -1.54 16.96
N PHE A 430 -6.94 -0.47 16.39
CA PHE A 430 -6.49 0.11 15.12
C PHE A 430 -5.51 1.27 15.32
N ASP A 431 -4.41 1.24 14.56
CA ASP A 431 -3.38 2.28 14.67
C ASP A 431 -3.78 3.59 13.97
N THR A 432 -4.59 3.51 12.90
CA THR A 432 -4.93 4.65 12.05
C THR A 432 -6.42 4.68 11.70
N ASP A 433 -6.90 5.85 11.28
CA ASP A 433 -8.28 5.99 10.79
C ASP A 433 -8.49 5.20 9.49
N TRP A 434 -7.44 5.04 8.67
CA TRP A 434 -7.48 4.16 7.51
C TRP A 434 -7.71 2.69 7.91
N ASP A 435 -7.00 2.19 8.92
CA ASP A 435 -7.13 0.78 9.33
C ASP A 435 -8.56 0.49 9.85
N ARG A 436 -9.14 1.44 10.61
CA ARG A 436 -10.55 1.39 11.03
C ARG A 436 -11.51 1.35 9.85
N PHE A 437 -11.35 2.30 8.93
CA PHE A 437 -12.21 2.41 7.75
C PHE A 437 -12.14 1.13 6.91
N ALA A 438 -10.93 0.66 6.62
CA ALA A 438 -10.73 -0.52 5.79
C ALA A 438 -11.29 -1.78 6.44
N ALA A 439 -11.16 -1.95 7.76
CA ALA A 439 -11.74 -3.09 8.46
C ALA A 439 -13.28 -3.08 8.42
N ALA A 440 -13.90 -1.92 8.65
CA ALA A 440 -15.36 -1.77 8.58
C ALA A 440 -15.89 -1.99 7.15
N GLU A 441 -15.23 -1.41 6.16
CA GLU A 441 -15.65 -1.52 4.76
C GLU A 441 -15.40 -2.93 4.21
N TYR A 442 -14.31 -3.59 4.61
CA TYR A 442 -14.07 -4.98 4.26
C TYR A 442 -15.16 -5.90 4.84
N ALA A 443 -15.56 -5.69 6.09
CA ALA A 443 -16.65 -6.44 6.70
C ALA A 443 -17.97 -6.24 5.95
N ARG A 444 -18.31 -4.99 5.60
CA ARG A 444 -19.50 -4.67 4.79
C ARG A 444 -19.48 -5.37 3.44
N LEU A 445 -18.37 -5.26 2.71
CA LEU A 445 -18.20 -5.88 1.38
C LEU A 445 -18.24 -7.41 1.42
N ALA A 446 -17.82 -8.01 2.54
CA ALA A 446 -17.91 -9.44 2.74
C ALA A 446 -19.35 -9.90 3.06
N ASP A 447 -20.07 -9.16 3.89
CA ASP A 447 -21.45 -9.48 4.26
C ASP A 447 -22.41 -9.34 3.05
N ASP A 448 -22.19 -8.32 2.20
CA ASP A 448 -23.00 -8.09 0.99
C ASP A 448 -22.88 -9.26 -0.04
N ASP A 449 -21.76 -10.00 -0.04
CA ASP A 449 -21.54 -11.14 -0.93
C ASP A 449 -22.07 -12.48 -0.33
N ASP A 450 -22.34 -12.53 0.98
CA ASP A 450 -22.95 -13.68 1.67
C ASP A 450 -24.49 -13.63 1.64
N ASP A 451 -25.11 -12.50 1.24
CA ASP A 451 -26.57 -12.37 1.05
C ASP A 451 -27.01 -12.65 -0.41
N PRO A 452 -27.68 -13.80 -0.68
CA PRO A 452 -28.14 -14.14 -2.02
C PRO A 452 -29.16 -13.15 -2.62
N ALA A 453 -29.80 -12.29 -1.83
CA ALA A 453 -30.70 -11.25 -2.33
C ALA A 453 -29.96 -10.02 -2.90
N ALA A 454 -28.80 -9.67 -2.34
CA ALA A 454 -27.98 -8.54 -2.81
C ALA A 454 -27.21 -8.88 -4.10
N SER A 455 -26.69 -10.11 -4.19
CA SER A 455 -26.06 -10.66 -5.40
C SER A 455 -27.01 -10.64 -6.62
N ALA A 456 -28.30 -10.96 -6.42
CA ALA A 456 -29.31 -10.91 -7.48
C ALA A 456 -29.62 -9.48 -7.96
N ALA A 457 -29.58 -8.48 -7.07
CA ALA A 457 -29.84 -7.08 -7.42
C ALA A 457 -28.69 -6.44 -8.20
N ALA A 458 -27.43 -6.77 -7.85
CA ALA A 458 -26.25 -6.35 -8.60
C ALA A 458 -26.23 -6.95 -10.02
N SER A 459 -26.62 -8.23 -10.14
CA SER A 459 -26.73 -8.94 -11.43
C SER A 459 -27.84 -8.34 -12.32
N ALA A 460 -29.00 -8.02 -11.74
CA ALA A 460 -30.12 -7.42 -12.48
C ALA A 460 -29.83 -5.99 -12.96
N SER A 461 -28.98 -5.26 -12.25
CA SER A 461 -28.57 -3.90 -12.63
C SER A 461 -27.60 -3.92 -13.83
N ALA A 462 -26.78 -4.96 -13.98
CA ALA A 462 -25.89 -5.14 -15.12
C ALA A 462 -26.61 -5.62 -16.39
N GLU A 463 -27.70 -6.38 -16.27
CA GLU A 463 -28.50 -6.83 -17.42
C GLU A 463 -29.47 -5.76 -17.95
N GLY A 464 -29.87 -4.80 -17.10
CA GLY A 464 -30.88 -3.78 -17.42
C GLY A 464 -30.47 -2.70 -18.43
N GLU A 465 -29.18 -2.49 -18.68
CA GLU A 465 -28.70 -1.42 -19.58
C GLU A 465 -28.52 -1.88 -21.05
N THR A 466 -28.69 -3.17 -21.35
CA THR A 466 -28.55 -3.67 -22.73
C THR A 466 -29.84 -3.66 -23.57
N ASN A 467 -30.98 -3.23 -23.02
CA ASN A 467 -32.29 -3.43 -23.68
C ASN A 467 -33.13 -2.15 -23.88
N TYR A 468 -32.51 -1.02 -24.20
CA TYR A 468 -33.18 0.15 -24.78
C TYR A 468 -32.58 0.50 -26.14
N GLY A 469 -32.88 -0.33 -27.14
CA GLY A 469 -32.44 -0.11 -28.52
C GLY A 469 -33.30 -0.89 -29.51
N GLY A 470 -34.59 -0.55 -29.63
CA GLY A 470 -35.39 -1.10 -30.71
C GLY A 470 -36.90 -0.98 -30.57
N ILE A 471 -37.44 0.24 -30.69
CA ILE A 471 -38.81 0.40 -31.20
C ILE A 471 -38.80 1.53 -32.23
N SER A 472 -38.69 1.15 -33.51
CA SER A 472 -39.15 1.97 -34.64
C SER A 472 -40.02 1.12 -35.56
N SER A 473 -41.31 1.40 -35.54
CA SER A 473 -42.22 1.35 -36.69
C SER A 473 -43.57 1.88 -36.25
#